data_AF-A0A212K5S6-F1
#
_entry.id   AF-A0A212K5S6-F1
#
_cell.length_a   1.000
_cell.length_b   1.000
_cell.length_c   1.000
_cell.angle_alpha   90.00
_cell.angle_beta   90.00
_cell.angle_gamma   90.00
#
_symmetry.space_group_name_H-M   'P 1'
#
loop_
_entity.id
_entity.type
_entity.pdbx_description
1 polymer ?
#
loop_
_entity_poly.entity_id
_entity_poly.type
_entity_poly.pdbx_seq_one_letter_code
_entity_poly.pdbx_strand_id
1 'polypeptide(L)'
;MLQIEINNQKISVPQSWADLSLADYEKWFKRIPQDQTEYVQMVADICKLDAGELLNSRPLQFNAVSDAIRFVSNTDVEPDTHVNIDGRDYFISPSDQLTLGEWIDIEQTLESDSPTKISETLAIVCRPAGESYNTVTVTQRKEMFRRLSCDKALPLVAFFLHRKKESEAILHHYSTVVAQANRFLKDTKTFVINGGGIKRLPIWRRIKYTYLTKSLEKQLSKFSDSSFTG
;
A
#
# COMPACT_ATOMS: atom_id res chain seq x y z
N MET A 1 -4.83 -29.99 -7.99
CA MET A 1 -3.46 -30.53 -7.82
C MET A 1 -3.00 -31.31 -9.04
N LEU A 2 -1.75 -31.10 -9.46
CA LEU A 2 -1.06 -31.81 -10.55
C LEU A 2 -0.25 -32.98 -10.00
N GLN A 3 -0.21 -34.09 -10.72
CA GLN A 3 0.69 -35.20 -10.42
C GLN A 3 1.96 -35.06 -11.27
N ILE A 4 3.13 -34.93 -10.63
CA ILE A 4 4.44 -34.86 -11.30
C ILE A 4 5.30 -36.03 -10.80
N GLU A 5 6.12 -36.62 -11.67
CA GLU A 5 7.07 -37.66 -11.27
C GLU A 5 8.47 -37.07 -11.05
N ILE A 6 8.97 -37.16 -9.81
CA ILE A 6 10.32 -36.74 -9.41
C ILE A 6 11.03 -37.94 -8.82
N ASN A 7 12.24 -38.25 -9.30
CA ASN A 7 13.06 -39.35 -8.77
C ASN A 7 12.29 -40.69 -8.64
N ASN A 8 11.44 -41.01 -9.63
CA ASN A 8 10.56 -42.18 -9.67
C ASN A 8 9.46 -42.22 -8.58
N GLN A 9 9.16 -41.09 -7.96
CA GLN A 9 8.04 -40.91 -7.04
C GLN A 9 7.00 -39.95 -7.64
N LYS A 10 5.71 -40.27 -7.46
CA LYS A 10 4.61 -39.39 -7.85
C LYS A 10 4.33 -38.41 -6.71
N ILE A 11 4.50 -37.13 -7.00
CA ILE A 11 4.24 -36.03 -6.09
C ILE A 11 3.00 -35.24 -6.51
N SER A 12 2.30 -34.68 -5.52
CA SER A 12 1.12 -33.84 -5.74
C SER A 12 1.51 -32.37 -5.58
N VAL A 13 1.46 -31.62 -6.68
CA VAL A 13 1.86 -30.22 -6.74
C VAL A 13 0.60 -29.33 -6.84
N PRO A 14 0.49 -28.26 -6.04
CA PRO A 14 -0.63 -27.32 -6.16
C PRO A 14 -0.58 -26.58 -7.49
N GLN A 15 -1.74 -26.33 -8.10
CA GLN A 15 -1.87 -25.58 -9.36
C GLN A 15 -2.69 -24.29 -9.21
N SER A 16 -3.34 -24.12 -8.07
CA SER A 16 -4.18 -22.96 -7.79
C SER A 16 -4.26 -22.69 -6.29
N TRP A 17 -4.77 -21.52 -5.93
CA TRP A 17 -5.04 -21.16 -4.53
C TRP A 17 -6.03 -22.09 -3.84
N ALA A 18 -6.90 -22.79 -4.59
CA ALA A 18 -7.83 -23.77 -4.03
C ALA A 18 -7.13 -25.03 -3.49
N ASP A 19 -5.92 -25.34 -3.98
CA ASP A 19 -5.13 -26.50 -3.55
C ASP A 19 -4.36 -26.25 -2.23
N LEU A 20 -4.36 -25.02 -1.71
CA LEU A 20 -3.59 -24.60 -0.55
C LEU A 20 -4.49 -24.12 0.58
N SER A 21 -4.19 -24.51 1.82
CA SER A 21 -4.88 -23.98 3.00
C SER A 21 -4.25 -22.66 3.48
N LEU A 22 -5.02 -21.82 4.17
CA LEU A 22 -4.49 -20.60 4.77
C LEU A 22 -3.36 -20.91 5.76
N ALA A 23 -3.45 -22.01 6.50
CA ALA A 23 -2.37 -22.46 7.38
C ALA A 23 -1.08 -22.81 6.64
N ASP A 24 -1.15 -23.27 5.39
CA ASP A 24 0.03 -23.48 4.55
C ASP A 24 0.61 -22.14 4.12
N TYR A 25 -0.23 -21.22 3.62
CA TYR A 25 0.17 -19.87 3.23
C TYR A 25 0.89 -19.11 4.35
N GLU A 26 0.37 -19.19 5.58
CA GLU A 26 0.92 -18.51 6.76
C GLU A 26 2.37 -18.92 7.10
N LYS A 27 2.84 -20.09 6.64
CA LYS A 27 4.21 -20.56 6.89
C LYS A 27 5.26 -19.83 6.07
N TRP A 28 4.91 -19.38 4.87
CA TRP A 28 5.87 -18.88 3.88
C TRP A 28 5.55 -17.50 3.34
N PHE A 29 4.36 -16.92 3.55
CA PHE A 29 3.99 -15.62 2.98
C PHE A 29 4.91 -14.44 3.34
N LYS A 30 5.59 -14.50 4.50
CA LYS A 30 6.54 -13.46 4.93
C LYS A 30 7.94 -13.66 4.36
N ARG A 31 8.22 -14.79 3.72
CA ARG A 31 9.56 -15.15 3.26
C ARG A 31 9.74 -14.63 1.84
N ILE A 32 10.74 -13.77 1.66
CA ILE A 32 11.20 -13.34 0.35
C ILE A 32 12.55 -14.01 0.13
N PRO A 33 12.64 -15.03 -0.76
CA PRO A 33 13.89 -15.74 -0.99
C PRO A 33 14.94 -14.77 -1.53
N GLN A 34 16.11 -14.76 -0.89
CA GLN A 34 17.25 -13.91 -1.26
C GLN A 34 18.18 -14.58 -2.28
N ASP A 35 18.14 -15.92 -2.34
CA ASP A 35 18.96 -16.69 -3.26
C ASP A 35 18.20 -17.91 -3.83
N GLN A 36 18.88 -18.66 -4.71
CA GLN A 36 18.32 -19.83 -5.38
C GLN A 36 18.06 -21.00 -4.42
N THR A 37 18.84 -21.14 -3.36
CA THR A 37 18.66 -22.20 -2.36
C THR A 37 17.40 -21.94 -1.54
N GLU A 38 17.22 -20.70 -1.10
CA GLU A 38 15.99 -20.27 -0.42
C GLU A 38 14.77 -20.36 -1.33
N TYR A 39 14.92 -20.09 -2.63
CA TYR A 39 13.85 -20.30 -3.60
C TYR A 39 13.44 -21.77 -3.70
N VAL A 40 14.41 -22.69 -3.81
CA VAL A 40 14.13 -24.14 -3.81
C VAL A 40 13.44 -24.56 -2.52
N GLN A 41 13.87 -24.03 -1.37
CA GLN A 41 13.21 -24.30 -0.08
C GLN A 41 11.76 -23.79 -0.07
N MET A 42 11.50 -22.60 -0.62
CA MET A 42 10.13 -22.07 -0.74
C MET A 42 9.27 -22.97 -1.63
N VAL A 43 9.79 -23.43 -2.78
CA VAL A 43 9.10 -24.38 -3.66
C VAL A 43 8.79 -25.69 -2.91
N ALA A 44 9.75 -26.20 -2.14
CA ALA A 44 9.58 -27.39 -1.31
C ALA A 44 8.46 -27.21 -0.27
N ASP A 45 8.47 -26.08 0.45
CA ASP A 45 7.47 -25.76 1.48
C ASP A 45 6.05 -25.66 0.88
N ILE A 46 5.90 -25.03 -0.29
CA ILE A 46 4.62 -24.91 -1.00
C ILE A 46 4.11 -26.28 -1.45
N CYS A 47 4.99 -27.12 -1.97
CA CYS A 47 4.64 -28.45 -2.46
C CYS A 47 4.59 -29.52 -1.36
N LYS A 48 4.97 -29.18 -0.12
CA LYS A 48 5.11 -30.10 1.02
C LYS A 48 6.10 -31.24 0.72
N LEU A 49 7.22 -30.90 0.09
CA LEU A 49 8.29 -31.81 -0.30
C LEU A 49 9.55 -31.56 0.54
N ASP A 50 10.47 -32.51 0.52
CA ASP A 50 11.82 -32.29 1.03
C ASP A 50 12.63 -31.48 0.02
N ALA A 51 13.33 -30.44 0.49
CA ALA A 51 14.17 -29.61 -0.38
C ALA A 51 15.34 -30.39 -0.97
N GLY A 52 15.87 -31.38 -0.25
CA GLY A 52 16.91 -32.28 -0.75
C GLY A 52 16.45 -33.12 -1.94
N GLU A 53 15.18 -33.57 -1.95
CA GLU A 53 14.61 -34.28 -3.11
C GLU A 53 14.54 -33.39 -4.35
N LEU A 54 14.15 -32.13 -4.20
CA LEU A 54 14.13 -31.16 -5.30
C LEU A 54 15.53 -30.80 -5.79
N LEU A 55 16.50 -30.62 -4.88
CA LEU A 55 17.90 -30.34 -5.23
C LEU A 55 18.56 -31.49 -6.00
N ASN A 56 18.15 -32.74 -5.71
CA ASN A 56 18.64 -33.92 -6.42
C ASN A 56 17.84 -34.24 -7.70
N SER A 57 16.77 -33.51 -7.99
CA SER A 57 15.94 -33.74 -9.17
C SER A 57 16.60 -33.24 -10.46
N ARG A 58 16.12 -33.72 -11.62
CA ARG A 58 16.59 -33.19 -12.90
C ARG A 58 16.07 -31.76 -13.09
N PRO A 59 16.84 -30.85 -13.73
CA PRO A 59 16.40 -29.47 -13.97
C PRO A 59 15.03 -29.36 -14.65
N LEU A 60 14.71 -30.26 -15.59
CA LEU A 60 13.41 -30.30 -16.25
C LEU A 60 12.25 -30.63 -15.29
N GLN A 61 12.49 -31.50 -14.30
CA GLN A 61 11.48 -31.85 -13.29
C GLN A 61 11.25 -30.66 -12.35
N PHE A 62 12.32 -30.01 -11.90
CA PHE A 62 12.23 -28.81 -11.07
C PHE A 62 11.50 -27.66 -11.78
N ASN A 63 11.78 -27.44 -13.07
CA ASN A 63 11.09 -26.43 -13.85
C ASN A 63 9.59 -26.72 -13.94
N ALA A 64 9.19 -27.98 -14.15
CA ALA A 64 7.78 -28.36 -14.18
C ALA A 64 7.06 -28.08 -12.85
N VAL A 65 7.71 -28.30 -11.71
CA VAL A 65 7.17 -27.92 -10.39
C VAL A 65 7.07 -26.41 -10.25
N SER A 66 8.15 -25.69 -10.56
CA SER A 66 8.23 -24.24 -10.44
C SER A 66 7.18 -23.53 -11.29
N ASP A 67 6.98 -24.01 -12.52
CA ASP A 67 5.94 -23.51 -13.43
C ASP A 67 4.53 -23.77 -12.89
N ALA A 68 4.29 -24.95 -12.30
CA ALA A 68 2.98 -25.28 -11.71
C ALA A 68 2.61 -24.36 -10.54
N ILE A 69 3.59 -23.93 -9.73
CA ILE A 69 3.36 -23.03 -8.59
C ILE A 69 3.47 -21.55 -8.93
N ARG A 70 3.69 -21.18 -10.20
CA ARG A 70 3.85 -19.78 -10.63
C ARG A 70 2.68 -18.87 -10.26
N PHE A 71 1.48 -19.44 -10.08
CA PHE A 71 0.30 -18.70 -9.63
C PHE A 71 0.50 -18.03 -8.26
N VAL A 72 1.39 -18.55 -7.40
CA VAL A 72 1.70 -17.98 -6.08
C VAL A 72 2.30 -16.58 -6.19
N SER A 73 3.00 -16.29 -7.29
CA SER A 73 3.55 -14.96 -7.57
C SER A 73 2.51 -13.97 -8.09
N ASN A 74 1.30 -14.43 -8.45
CA ASN A 74 0.23 -13.54 -8.87
C ASN A 74 -0.46 -12.93 -7.64
N THR A 75 -0.25 -11.65 -7.41
CA THR A 75 -0.82 -10.90 -6.28
C THR A 75 -2.17 -10.25 -6.59
N ASP A 76 -2.69 -10.42 -7.81
CA ASP A 76 -3.94 -9.80 -8.24
C ASP A 76 -5.13 -10.67 -7.81
N VAL A 77 -5.49 -10.53 -6.53
CA VAL A 77 -6.67 -11.17 -5.93
C VAL A 77 -7.73 -10.10 -5.73
N GLU A 78 -8.92 -10.33 -6.31
CA GLU A 78 -10.04 -9.42 -6.12
C GLU A 78 -10.49 -9.44 -4.63
N PRO A 79 -10.68 -8.27 -4.02
CA PRO A 79 -11.09 -8.18 -2.63
C PRO A 79 -12.56 -8.60 -2.45
N ASP A 80 -12.83 -9.36 -1.40
CA ASP A 80 -14.19 -9.72 -0.98
C ASP A 80 -14.37 -9.47 0.52
N THR A 81 -15.61 -9.22 0.94
CA THR A 81 -16.01 -9.03 2.33
C THR A 81 -16.84 -10.19 2.88
N HIS A 82 -17.17 -11.16 2.04
CA HIS A 82 -18.03 -12.28 2.34
C HIS A 82 -17.32 -13.60 2.00
N VAL A 83 -17.62 -14.64 2.77
CA VAL A 83 -17.23 -16.00 2.42
C VAL A 83 -18.28 -16.99 2.92
N ASN A 84 -18.55 -18.02 2.11
CA ASN A 84 -19.34 -19.17 2.54
C ASN A 84 -18.43 -20.33 2.95
N ILE A 85 -18.56 -20.75 4.21
CA ILE A 85 -17.82 -21.85 4.82
C ILE A 85 -18.85 -22.88 5.30
N ASP A 86 -18.82 -24.08 4.72
CA ASP A 86 -19.70 -25.21 5.06
C ASP A 86 -21.20 -24.84 5.08
N GLY A 87 -21.64 -24.01 4.12
CA GLY A 87 -23.03 -23.58 3.99
C GLY A 87 -23.45 -22.45 4.94
N ARG A 88 -22.52 -21.89 5.72
CA ARG A 88 -22.73 -20.72 6.56
C ARG A 88 -21.98 -19.51 6.02
N ASP A 89 -22.66 -18.37 6.00
CA ASP A 89 -22.08 -17.10 5.55
C ASP A 89 -21.36 -16.37 6.68
N TYR A 90 -20.17 -15.87 6.36
CA TYR A 90 -19.33 -15.05 7.22
C TYR A 90 -19.06 -13.72 6.52
N PHE A 91 -19.10 -12.64 7.29
CA PHE A 91 -18.93 -11.28 6.79
C PHE A 91 -17.84 -10.57 7.59
N ILE A 92 -17.02 -9.78 6.90
CA ILE A 92 -16.10 -8.85 7.55
C ILE A 92 -16.94 -7.75 8.23
N SER A 93 -16.77 -7.62 9.55
CA SER A 93 -17.40 -6.56 10.32
C SER A 93 -16.81 -5.21 9.91
N PRO A 94 -17.63 -4.21 9.56
CA PRO A 94 -17.12 -2.88 9.24
C PRO A 94 -16.51 -2.24 10.50
N SER A 95 -15.50 -1.38 10.30
CA SER A 95 -14.64 -0.87 11.38
C SER A 95 -15.39 -0.05 12.44
N ASP A 96 -16.51 0.56 12.08
CA ASP A 96 -17.40 1.33 12.95
C ASP A 96 -18.27 0.46 13.88
N GLN A 97 -18.31 -0.85 13.63
CA GLN A 97 -19.04 -1.83 14.44
C GLN A 97 -18.12 -2.70 15.32
N LEU A 98 -16.80 -2.47 15.25
CA LEU A 98 -15.84 -3.16 16.12
C LEU A 98 -15.88 -2.57 17.53
N THR A 99 -16.01 -3.45 18.52
CA THR A 99 -15.88 -3.11 19.94
C THR A 99 -14.43 -2.81 20.30
N LEU A 100 -14.22 -2.09 21.41
CA LEU A 100 -12.86 -1.82 21.91
C LEU A 100 -12.08 -3.12 22.20
N GLY A 101 -12.76 -4.16 22.68
CA GLY A 101 -12.14 -5.46 22.91
C GLY A 101 -11.61 -6.09 21.63
N GLU A 102 -12.41 -6.04 20.55
CA GLU A 102 -11.97 -6.51 19.22
C GLU A 102 -10.75 -5.73 18.71
N TRP A 103 -10.75 -4.41 18.88
CA TRP A 103 -9.59 -3.58 18.51
C TRP A 103 -8.32 -3.97 19.27
N ILE A 104 -8.41 -4.13 20.59
CA ILE A 104 -7.28 -4.56 21.43
C ILE A 104 -6.76 -5.92 20.98
N ASP A 105 -7.65 -6.88 20.72
CA ASP A 105 -7.26 -8.23 20.32
C ASP A 105 -6.62 -8.26 18.92
N ILE A 106 -7.08 -7.41 18.00
CA ILE A 106 -6.44 -7.22 16.68
C ILE A 106 -5.05 -6.62 16.84
N GLU A 107 -4.90 -5.54 17.61
CA GLU A 107 -3.59 -4.90 17.84
C GLU A 107 -2.60 -5.89 18.47
N GLN A 108 -3.00 -6.61 19.52
CA GLN A 108 -2.18 -7.64 20.15
C GLN A 108 -1.79 -8.74 19.16
N THR A 109 -2.72 -9.19 18.30
CA THR A 109 -2.44 -10.18 17.25
C THR A 109 -1.40 -9.66 16.27
N LEU A 110 -1.54 -8.42 15.80
CA LEU A 110 -0.64 -7.80 14.83
C LEU A 110 0.77 -7.56 15.41
N GLU A 111 0.87 -7.21 16.69
CA GLU A 111 2.14 -6.98 17.40
C GLU A 111 2.85 -8.26 17.85
N SER A 112 2.11 -9.36 18.03
CA SER A 112 2.68 -10.64 18.49
C SER A 112 3.69 -11.26 17.51
N ASP A 113 4.43 -12.30 17.90
CA ASP A 113 5.22 -13.13 16.95
C ASP A 113 4.43 -14.34 16.43
N SER A 114 3.10 -14.31 16.52
CA SER A 114 2.25 -15.42 16.10
C SER A 114 2.54 -15.83 14.64
N PRO A 115 2.71 -17.13 14.35
CA PRO A 115 2.79 -17.61 12.98
C PRO A 115 1.43 -17.60 12.28
N THR A 116 0.32 -17.44 13.03
CA THR A 116 -1.06 -17.55 12.54
C THR A 116 -1.85 -16.23 12.59
N LYS A 117 -1.16 -15.10 12.40
CA LYS A 117 -1.77 -13.76 12.52
C LYS A 117 -2.94 -13.53 11.58
N ILE A 118 -2.89 -14.05 10.36
CA ILE A 118 -3.93 -13.80 9.36
C ILE A 118 -5.18 -14.54 9.82
N SER A 119 -5.04 -15.82 10.19
CA SER A 119 -6.13 -16.63 10.69
C SER A 119 -6.73 -16.07 11.99
N GLU A 120 -5.90 -15.56 12.90
CA GLU A 120 -6.34 -14.91 14.14
C GLU A 120 -7.11 -13.62 13.85
N THR A 121 -6.58 -12.76 12.97
CA THR A 121 -7.23 -11.50 12.60
C THR A 121 -8.58 -11.77 11.95
N LEU A 122 -8.65 -12.69 10.96
CA LEU A 122 -9.89 -13.11 10.32
C LEU A 122 -10.89 -13.69 11.33
N ALA A 123 -10.41 -14.47 12.30
CA ALA A 123 -11.25 -15.01 13.35
C ALA A 123 -11.87 -13.94 14.24
N ILE A 124 -11.26 -12.77 14.39
CA ILE A 124 -11.83 -11.65 15.15
C ILE A 124 -12.85 -10.90 14.29
N VAL A 125 -12.45 -10.48 13.08
CA VAL A 125 -13.21 -9.51 12.26
C VAL A 125 -14.29 -10.16 11.39
N CYS A 126 -14.14 -11.43 11.00
CA CYS A 126 -15.04 -12.11 10.09
C CYS A 126 -15.96 -13.07 10.86
N ARG A 127 -17.26 -12.79 10.86
CA ARG A 127 -18.25 -13.52 11.67
C ARG A 127 -19.62 -13.64 10.97
N PRO A 128 -20.47 -14.59 11.38
CA PRO A 128 -21.85 -14.65 10.91
C PRO A 128 -22.64 -13.41 11.30
N ALA A 129 -23.64 -13.05 10.49
CA ALA A 129 -24.52 -11.93 10.76
C ALA A 129 -25.26 -12.11 12.10
N GLY A 130 -25.25 -11.08 12.94
CA GLY A 130 -25.91 -11.08 14.25
C GLY A 130 -25.13 -11.78 15.37
N GLU A 131 -23.95 -12.35 15.09
CA GLU A 131 -23.11 -12.94 16.13
C GLU A 131 -22.35 -11.86 16.91
N SER A 132 -22.43 -11.90 18.24
CA SER A 132 -21.66 -11.00 19.10
C SER A 132 -20.23 -11.50 19.31
N TYR A 133 -19.31 -10.58 19.56
CA TYR A 133 -17.92 -10.91 19.85
C TYR A 133 -17.80 -11.80 21.10
N ASN A 134 -17.04 -12.89 21.00
CA ASN A 134 -16.76 -13.81 22.09
C ASN A 134 -15.40 -14.50 21.89
N THR A 135 -14.49 -14.35 22.84
CA THR A 135 -13.12 -14.88 22.78
C THR A 135 -13.05 -16.41 22.62
N VAL A 136 -14.01 -17.17 23.17
CA VAL A 136 -14.07 -18.64 23.00
C VAL A 136 -14.38 -19.00 21.55
N THR A 137 -15.30 -18.27 20.92
CA THR A 137 -15.66 -18.49 19.51
C THR A 137 -14.53 -18.13 18.56
N VAL A 138 -13.72 -17.11 18.91
CA VAL A 138 -12.55 -16.69 18.13
C VAL A 138 -11.52 -17.82 18.03
N THR A 139 -11.23 -18.55 19.11
CA THR A 139 -10.28 -19.67 19.06
C THR A 139 -10.75 -20.79 18.12
N GLN A 140 -12.04 -21.12 18.14
CA GLN A 140 -12.60 -22.14 17.24
C GLN A 140 -12.61 -21.66 15.79
N ARG A 141 -12.95 -20.38 15.58
CA ARG A 141 -13.01 -19.74 14.26
C ARG A 141 -11.62 -19.59 13.63
N LYS A 142 -10.58 -19.37 14.44
CA LYS A 142 -9.19 -19.40 14.00
C LYS A 142 -8.87 -20.74 13.33
N GLU A 143 -9.15 -21.85 13.98
CA GLU A 143 -8.88 -23.19 13.42
C GLU A 143 -9.75 -23.51 12.20
N MET A 144 -10.93 -22.89 12.08
CA MET A 144 -11.74 -22.94 10.86
C MET A 144 -11.04 -22.19 9.71
N PHE A 145 -10.66 -20.92 9.90
CA PHE A 145 -9.97 -20.13 8.88
C PHE A 145 -8.63 -20.74 8.46
N ARG A 146 -7.88 -21.32 9.40
CA ARG A 146 -6.63 -22.04 9.09
C ARG A 146 -6.81 -23.17 8.08
N ARG A 147 -7.96 -23.85 8.13
CA ARG A 147 -8.29 -24.96 7.22
C ARG A 147 -8.95 -24.50 5.92
N LEU A 148 -9.34 -23.22 5.84
CA LEU A 148 -9.96 -22.65 4.65
C LEU A 148 -8.94 -22.62 3.50
N SER A 149 -9.41 -22.90 2.30
CA SER A 149 -8.61 -22.81 1.08
C SER A 149 -8.27 -21.35 0.74
N CYS A 150 -7.11 -21.12 0.14
CA CYS A 150 -6.62 -19.76 -0.12
C CYS A 150 -7.46 -19.01 -1.16
N ASP A 151 -8.10 -19.71 -2.10
CA ASP A 151 -9.05 -19.10 -3.05
C ASP A 151 -10.23 -18.42 -2.34
N LYS A 152 -10.61 -18.90 -1.15
CA LYS A 152 -11.65 -18.31 -0.31
C LYS A 152 -11.09 -17.33 0.72
N ALA A 153 -9.92 -17.61 1.29
CA ALA A 153 -9.34 -16.80 2.35
C ALA A 153 -8.65 -15.52 1.83
N LEU A 154 -7.93 -15.59 0.71
CA LEU A 154 -7.14 -14.47 0.19
C LEU A 154 -8.00 -13.29 -0.26
N PRO A 155 -9.20 -13.43 -0.85
CA PRO A 155 -10.08 -12.30 -1.12
C PRO A 155 -10.41 -11.47 0.13
N LEU A 156 -10.62 -12.12 1.28
CA LEU A 156 -10.86 -11.44 2.56
C LEU A 156 -9.63 -10.66 3.03
N VAL A 157 -8.44 -11.22 2.84
CA VAL A 157 -7.17 -10.54 3.15
C VAL A 157 -6.93 -9.38 2.19
N ALA A 158 -7.22 -9.58 0.90
CA ALA A 158 -7.08 -8.58 -0.15
C ALA A 158 -7.96 -7.37 0.10
N PHE A 159 -9.13 -7.54 0.71
CA PHE A 159 -9.97 -6.43 1.17
C PHE A 159 -9.22 -5.49 2.12
N PHE A 160 -8.57 -6.02 3.16
CA PHE A 160 -7.81 -5.18 4.10
C PHE A 160 -6.60 -4.50 3.44
N LEU A 161 -5.92 -5.21 2.54
CA LEU A 161 -4.79 -4.65 1.79
C LEU A 161 -5.22 -3.52 0.85
N HIS A 162 -6.36 -3.68 0.17
CA HIS A 162 -6.96 -2.63 -0.66
C HIS A 162 -7.34 -1.42 0.19
N ARG A 163 -8.03 -1.63 1.32
CA ARG A 163 -8.39 -0.54 2.24
C ARG A 163 -7.19 0.21 2.77
N LYS A 164 -6.11 -0.50 3.12
CA LYS A 164 -4.85 0.12 3.53
C LYS A 164 -4.29 1.00 2.42
N LYS A 165 -4.20 0.49 1.20
CA LYS A 165 -3.68 1.23 0.03
C LYS A 165 -4.52 2.48 -0.28
N GLU A 166 -5.84 2.36 -0.23
CA GLU A 166 -6.77 3.49 -0.37
C GLU A 166 -6.53 4.55 0.71
N SER A 167 -6.43 4.11 1.98
CA SER A 167 -6.18 4.99 3.12
C SER A 167 -4.83 5.70 3.01
N GLU A 168 -3.77 5.00 2.63
CA GLU A 168 -2.43 5.59 2.40
C GLU A 168 -2.45 6.63 1.29
N ALA A 169 -3.18 6.38 0.19
CA ALA A 169 -3.32 7.33 -0.90
C ALA A 169 -4.03 8.63 -0.45
N ILE A 170 -5.11 8.49 0.34
CA ILE A 170 -5.83 9.64 0.92
C ILE A 170 -4.92 10.42 1.86
N LEU A 171 -4.21 9.74 2.75
CA LEU A 171 -3.30 10.37 3.72
C LEU A 171 -2.14 11.11 3.03
N HIS A 172 -1.58 10.52 1.97
CA HIS A 172 -0.54 11.15 1.17
C HIS A 172 -1.07 12.43 0.50
N HIS A 173 -2.29 12.39 -0.05
CA HIS A 173 -2.92 13.58 -0.64
C HIS A 173 -3.13 14.69 0.40
N TYR A 174 -3.69 14.35 1.56
CA TYR A 174 -3.85 15.30 2.67
C TYR A 174 -2.52 15.92 3.09
N SER A 175 -1.48 15.11 3.28
CA SER A 175 -0.14 15.58 3.64
C SER A 175 0.44 16.54 2.61
N THR A 176 0.21 16.26 1.32
CA THR A 176 0.64 17.12 0.21
C THR A 176 -0.08 18.47 0.26
N VAL A 177 -1.40 18.48 0.48
CA VAL A 177 -2.20 19.70 0.60
C VAL A 177 -1.75 20.54 1.79
N VAL A 178 -1.52 19.92 2.96
CA VAL A 178 -1.00 20.61 4.16
C VAL A 178 0.37 21.22 3.90
N ALA A 179 1.28 20.48 3.24
CA ALA A 179 2.59 20.98 2.88
C ALA A 179 2.52 22.19 1.92
N GLN A 180 1.62 22.14 0.92
CA GLN A 180 1.37 23.26 0.02
C GLN A 180 0.79 24.48 0.74
N ALA A 181 -0.21 24.29 1.61
CA ALA A 181 -0.79 25.37 2.42
C ALA A 181 0.27 26.03 3.31
N ASN A 182 1.14 25.25 3.95
CA ASN A 182 2.25 25.76 4.75
C ASN A 182 3.25 26.55 3.89
N ARG A 183 3.52 26.11 2.65
CA ARG A 183 4.37 26.84 1.71
C ARG A 183 3.73 28.16 1.29
N PHE A 184 2.45 28.16 0.93
CA PHE A 184 1.72 29.39 0.62
C PHE A 184 1.74 30.38 1.78
N LEU A 185 1.58 29.92 3.02
CA LEU A 185 1.68 30.79 4.20
C LEU A 185 3.08 31.38 4.38
N LYS A 186 4.13 30.58 4.18
CA LYS A 186 5.53 31.06 4.22
C LYS A 186 5.81 32.07 3.11
N ASP A 187 5.37 31.77 1.89
CA ASP A 187 5.53 32.65 0.74
C ASP A 187 4.77 33.96 0.96
N THR A 188 3.52 33.92 1.44
CA THR A 188 2.74 35.12 1.78
C THR A 188 3.43 35.97 2.83
N LYS A 189 3.92 35.36 3.93
CA LYS A 189 4.71 36.09 4.95
C LYS A 189 5.96 36.72 4.34
N THR A 190 6.65 35.99 3.47
CA THR A 190 7.86 36.46 2.78
C THR A 190 7.54 37.62 1.82
N PHE A 191 6.44 37.55 1.07
CA PHE A 191 5.97 38.64 0.21
C PHE A 191 5.56 39.88 1.01
N VAL A 192 4.93 39.71 2.17
CA VAL A 192 4.59 40.84 3.06
C VAL A 192 5.84 41.51 3.62
N ILE A 193 6.85 40.74 4.03
CA ILE A 193 8.12 41.26 4.55
C ILE A 193 8.95 41.93 3.44
N ASN A 194 9.06 41.27 2.27
CA ASN A 194 9.89 41.71 1.14
C ASN A 194 9.17 42.69 0.19
N GLY A 195 7.89 42.98 0.42
CA GLY A 195 7.06 43.92 -0.35
C GLY A 195 7.53 45.39 -0.31
N GLY A 196 8.64 45.69 0.39
CA GLY A 196 9.31 47.00 0.36
C GLY A 196 9.70 47.48 -1.05
N GLY A 197 9.89 46.57 -2.01
CA GLY A 197 10.13 46.91 -3.42
C GLY A 197 8.96 47.63 -4.10
N ILE A 198 7.71 47.26 -3.77
CA ILE A 198 6.49 47.90 -4.29
C ILE A 198 6.34 49.32 -3.72
N LYS A 199 6.78 49.56 -2.47
CA LYS A 199 6.82 50.91 -1.88
C LYS A 199 7.88 51.83 -2.52
N ARG A 200 8.99 51.27 -3.03
CA ARG A 200 10.09 52.04 -3.66
C ARG A 200 9.88 52.32 -5.15
N LEU A 201 9.08 51.50 -5.84
CA LEU A 201 8.72 51.68 -7.26
C LEU A 201 8.14 53.07 -7.60
N PRO A 202 7.20 53.64 -6.81
CA PRO A 202 6.71 55.00 -7.02
C PRO A 202 7.81 56.06 -6.86
N ILE A 203 8.72 55.87 -5.91
CA ILE A 203 9.83 56.80 -5.63
C ILE A 203 10.79 56.86 -6.82
N TRP A 204 11.18 55.70 -7.37
CA TRP A 204 12.05 55.63 -8.54
C TRP A 204 11.40 56.19 -9.81
N ARG A 205 10.09 55.95 -10.01
CA ARG A 205 9.34 56.59 -11.10
C ARG A 205 9.33 58.11 -10.96
N ARG A 206 9.17 58.64 -9.74
CA ARG A 206 9.20 60.07 -9.46
C ARG A 206 10.57 60.68 -9.72
N ILE A 207 11.65 60.03 -9.28
CA ILE A 207 13.04 60.46 -9.55
C ILE A 207 13.31 60.49 -11.06
N LYS A 208 12.92 59.44 -11.79
CA LYS A 208 13.11 59.35 -13.24
C LYS A 208 12.33 60.43 -14.00
N TYR A 209 11.08 60.69 -13.60
CA TYR A 209 10.28 61.76 -14.17
C TYR A 209 10.94 63.13 -13.96
N THR A 210 11.32 63.48 -12.73
CA THR A 210 11.98 64.76 -12.43
C THR A 210 13.29 64.94 -13.20
N TYR A 211 14.09 63.88 -13.36
CA TYR A 211 15.31 63.94 -14.15
C TYR A 211 15.03 64.19 -15.64
N LEU A 212 14.04 63.48 -16.21
CA LEU A 212 13.64 63.66 -17.61
C LEU A 212 13.06 65.05 -17.86
N THR A 213 12.23 65.57 -16.96
CA THR A 213 11.67 66.93 -17.07
C THR A 213 12.77 67.98 -17.05
N LYS A 214 13.73 67.91 -16.11
CA LYS A 214 14.88 68.83 -16.08
C LYS A 214 15.78 68.71 -17.32
N SER A 215 15.94 67.49 -17.84
CA SER A 215 16.71 67.26 -19.06
C SER A 215 16.03 67.89 -20.28
N LEU A 216 14.70 67.74 -20.40
CA LEU A 216 13.89 68.34 -21.45
C LEU A 216 13.85 69.86 -21.34
N GLU A 217 13.65 70.42 -20.15
CA GLU A 217 13.73 71.87 -19.91
C GLU A 217 15.08 72.44 -20.36
N LYS A 218 16.20 71.76 -20.03
CA LYS A 218 17.54 72.16 -20.45
C LYS A 218 17.78 72.03 -21.96
N GLN A 219 17.11 71.09 -22.62
CA GLN A 219 17.20 70.98 -24.08
C GLN A 219 16.34 72.05 -24.76
N LEU A 220 15.14 72.30 -24.27
CA LEU A 220 14.23 73.33 -24.79
C LEU A 220 14.78 74.74 -24.56
N SER A 221 15.47 75.00 -23.45
CA SER A 221 16.12 76.30 -23.20
C SER A 221 17.23 76.61 -24.21
N LYS A 222 17.83 75.60 -24.85
CA LYS A 222 18.78 75.83 -25.96
C LYS A 222 18.10 76.26 -27.26
N PHE A 223 16.79 76.03 -27.37
CA PHE A 223 15.96 76.41 -28.52
C PHE A 223 15.07 77.63 -28.25
N SER A 224 15.05 78.17 -27.01
CA SER A 224 14.27 79.38 -26.68
C SER A 224 15.02 80.68 -26.95
N ASP A 225 16.34 80.67 -27.12
CA ASP A 225 17.13 81.87 -27.47
C ASP A 225 17.27 82.07 -29.00
N SER A 226 16.63 81.24 -29.83
CA SER A 226 16.68 81.31 -31.29
C SER A 226 15.32 81.58 -31.95
N SER A 227 14.49 82.40 -31.29
CA SER A 227 13.32 83.02 -31.95
C SER A 227 12.87 84.32 -31.27
N PHE A 228 13.64 85.40 -31.45
CA PHE A 228 13.08 86.76 -31.53
C PHE A 228 13.91 87.64 -32.48
N THR A 229 13.37 87.73 -33.70
CA THR A 229 13.34 88.84 -34.68
C THR A 229 14.68 89.43 -35.18
N GLY A 230 14.84 89.75 -36.46
CA GLY A 230 13.89 90.54 -37.25
C GLY A 230 13.95 91.98 -36.79
#